data_AF-A0AAV5J7E2-F1
#
_entry.id   AF-A0AAV5J7E2-F1
#
_cell.length_a   1.000
_cell.length_b   1.000
_cell.length_c   1.000
_cell.angle_alpha   90.00
_cell.angle_beta   90.00
_cell.angle_gamma   90.00
#
_symmetry.space_group_name_H-M   'P 1'
#
loop_
_entity.id
_entity.type
_entity.pdbx_description
1 polymer ?
#
loop_
_entity_poly.entity_id
_entity_poly.type
_entity_poly.pdbx_seq_one_letter_code
_entity_poly.pdbx_strand_id
1 'polypeptide(L)'
;MHFSMIYIIEPLGSSVLENEKEIKHLESLEGAKERLRLFQMDLLHYESIVAAISGCTGVFHLASPCSVDKVQDPQKEFLDPAVKGTINVLTAAKELGVGRVVVTSSISAIMPSPKWPADKVKNEECWTDEEYCRQNGIWYPLSKTLAEKAAWEFAKEKGLDVVVVNPGTVMGPVFCPTLNASMIMFLRLLQGCADPYENFFMGSVHFKDVALAHILVYENKSASGRHLCVEAITHYGDFVAKVAELYPEFNLPRLPRDTQPGLLRAQNAAKKLIDLGLEFIPMEQIIKDSVECLKSNGFIS
;
A
#
# COMPACT_ATOMS: atom_id res chain seq x y z
N MET A 1 -9.53 -13.57 -19.16
CA MET A 1 -8.18 -13.22 -19.62
C MET A 1 -7.19 -14.15 -18.95
N HIS A 2 -6.14 -14.63 -19.62
CA HIS A 2 -5.03 -15.30 -18.95
C HIS A 2 -4.15 -14.21 -18.34
N PHE A 3 -4.23 -14.01 -17.02
CA PHE A 3 -3.27 -13.19 -16.30
C PHE A 3 -2.04 -14.05 -16.01
N SER A 4 -0.92 -13.73 -16.64
CA SER A 4 0.38 -14.16 -16.14
C SER A 4 0.76 -13.18 -15.04
N MET A 5 0.83 -13.64 -13.80
CA MET A 5 1.26 -12.80 -12.68
C MET A 5 2.79 -12.84 -12.63
N ILE A 6 3.40 -11.66 -12.63
CA ILE A 6 4.84 -11.51 -12.37
C ILE A 6 4.96 -11.06 -10.93
N TYR A 7 5.57 -11.89 -10.11
CA TYR A 7 5.93 -11.54 -8.75
C TYR A 7 7.43 -11.23 -8.71
N ILE A 8 7.75 -10.14 -8.03
CA ILE A 8 9.02 -9.42 -8.11
C ILE A 8 9.63 -9.47 -6.71
N ILE A 9 10.90 -9.91 -6.63
CA ILE A 9 11.63 -9.95 -5.36
C ILE A 9 12.80 -8.98 -5.42
N GLU A 10 12.72 -7.88 -4.65
CA GLU A 10 13.76 -6.85 -4.52
C GLU A 10 14.88 -7.29 -3.54
N PRO A 11 16.14 -6.81 -3.68
CA PRO A 11 17.29 -7.57 -3.21
C PRO A 11 17.86 -7.12 -1.85
N LEU A 12 18.67 -8.01 -1.25
CA LEU A 12 20.07 -7.75 -0.87
C LEU A 12 20.76 -9.11 -0.55
N GLY A 13 21.47 -9.68 -1.51
CA GLY A 13 22.23 -10.95 -1.35
C GLY A 13 21.84 -12.05 -2.36
N SER A 14 22.57 -13.17 -2.34
CA SER A 14 22.44 -14.35 -3.24
C SER A 14 21.03 -14.60 -3.79
N SER A 15 20.93 -14.90 -5.09
CA SER A 15 19.72 -15.30 -5.85
C SER A 15 18.48 -15.51 -4.97
N VAL A 16 17.62 -14.49 -4.83
CA VAL A 16 16.42 -14.62 -3.98
C VAL A 16 15.44 -15.67 -4.54
N LEU A 17 15.56 -15.98 -5.83
CA LEU A 17 14.89 -17.11 -6.47
C LEU A 17 15.36 -18.48 -5.93
N GLU A 18 16.53 -18.56 -5.30
CA GLU A 18 17.01 -19.77 -4.61
C GLU A 18 16.57 -19.82 -3.13
N ASN A 19 15.97 -18.74 -2.61
CA ASN A 19 15.48 -18.70 -1.24
C ASN A 19 14.07 -19.31 -1.16
N GLU A 20 14.00 -20.61 -0.88
CA GLU A 20 12.73 -21.34 -0.72
C GLU A 20 11.73 -20.66 0.22
N LYS A 21 12.19 -19.97 1.27
CA LYS A 21 11.28 -19.27 2.19
C LYS A 21 10.52 -18.14 1.49
N GLU A 22 11.18 -17.44 0.58
CA GLU A 22 10.60 -16.30 -0.15
C GLU A 22 9.73 -16.73 -1.33
N ILE A 23 9.93 -17.93 -1.90
CA ILE A 23 9.20 -18.34 -3.11
C ILE A 23 8.10 -19.38 -2.85
N LYS A 24 8.26 -20.26 -1.85
CA LYS A 24 7.40 -21.44 -1.70
C LYS A 24 5.94 -21.09 -1.44
N HIS A 25 5.69 -20.01 -0.72
CA HIS A 25 4.33 -19.53 -0.43
C HIS A 25 3.61 -19.04 -1.70
N LEU A 26 4.36 -18.53 -2.69
CA LEU A 26 3.82 -18.09 -3.98
C LEU A 26 3.58 -19.28 -4.91
N GLU A 27 4.53 -20.21 -4.96
CA GLU A 27 4.42 -21.45 -5.76
C GLU A 27 3.30 -22.36 -5.26
N SER A 28 2.91 -22.25 -3.98
CA SER A 28 1.78 -22.99 -3.42
C SER A 28 0.42 -22.40 -3.76
N LEU A 29 0.35 -21.21 -4.37
CA LEU A 29 -0.92 -20.60 -4.76
C LEU A 29 -1.59 -21.40 -5.87
N GLU A 30 -2.93 -21.39 -5.87
CA GLU A 30 -3.71 -22.10 -6.88
C GLU A 30 -3.39 -21.60 -8.29
N GLY A 31 -2.96 -22.52 -9.15
CA GLY A 31 -2.61 -22.22 -10.54
C GLY A 31 -1.26 -21.52 -10.75
N ALA A 32 -0.43 -21.43 -9.71
CA ALA A 32 0.90 -20.84 -9.81
C ALA A 32 1.79 -21.60 -10.80
N LYS A 33 1.77 -22.94 -10.76
CA LYS A 33 2.61 -23.78 -11.65
C LYS A 33 2.36 -23.52 -13.14
N GLU A 34 1.15 -23.12 -13.51
CA GLU A 34 0.73 -22.90 -14.89
C GLU A 34 0.87 -21.44 -15.32
N ARG A 35 0.74 -20.47 -14.39
CA ARG A 35 0.53 -19.05 -14.72
C ARG A 35 1.41 -18.04 -13.96
N LEU A 36 2.13 -18.47 -12.93
CA LEU A 36 3.09 -17.64 -12.20
C LEU A 36 4.47 -17.77 -12.82
N ARG A 37 5.12 -16.64 -13.10
CA ARG A 37 6.52 -16.60 -13.47
C ARG A 37 7.24 -15.65 -12.52
N LEU A 38 8.27 -16.16 -11.86
CA LEU A 38 9.08 -15.39 -10.93
C LEU A 38 10.30 -14.83 -11.65
N PHE A 39 10.57 -13.55 -11.44
CA PHE A 39 11.74 -12.86 -11.98
C PHE A 39 12.52 -12.22 -10.85
N GLN A 40 13.84 -12.37 -10.89
CA GLN A 40 14.71 -11.57 -10.04
C GLN A 40 14.80 -10.15 -10.66
N MET A 41 14.45 -9.14 -9.88
CA MET A 41 14.37 -7.77 -10.37
C MET A 41 14.67 -6.79 -9.24
N ASP A 42 15.37 -5.71 -9.57
CA ASP A 42 15.64 -4.58 -8.70
C ASP A 42 15.11 -3.31 -9.37
N LEU A 43 14.33 -2.50 -8.64
CA LEU A 43 13.79 -1.23 -9.14
C LEU A 43 14.85 -0.24 -9.62
N LEU A 44 16.10 -0.38 -9.16
CA LEU A 44 17.23 0.44 -9.56
C LEU A 44 18.07 -0.18 -10.68
N HIS A 45 17.74 -1.42 -11.11
CA HIS A 45 18.39 -2.08 -12.23
C HIS A 45 17.42 -2.23 -13.42
N TYR A 46 17.49 -1.29 -14.35
CA TYR A 46 16.55 -1.14 -15.46
C TYR A 46 16.38 -2.41 -16.31
N GLU A 47 17.47 -3.09 -16.65
CA GLU A 47 17.46 -4.28 -17.51
C GLU A 47 16.68 -5.44 -16.87
N SER A 48 16.73 -5.56 -15.53
CA SER A 48 15.95 -6.56 -14.81
C SER A 48 14.44 -6.29 -14.88
N ILE A 49 14.06 -5.01 -14.91
CA ILE A 49 12.67 -4.56 -15.06
C ILE A 49 12.16 -4.83 -16.48
N VAL A 50 12.98 -4.52 -17.49
CA VAL A 50 12.66 -4.81 -18.89
C VAL A 50 12.44 -6.31 -19.11
N ALA A 51 13.30 -7.16 -18.51
CA ALA A 51 13.15 -8.61 -18.59
C ALA A 51 11.83 -9.11 -17.98
N ALA A 52 11.42 -8.53 -16.84
CA ALA A 52 10.17 -8.88 -16.17
C ALA A 52 8.94 -8.39 -16.97
N ILE A 53 8.96 -7.18 -17.53
CA ILE A 53 7.80 -6.57 -18.20
C ILE A 53 7.63 -7.07 -19.65
N SER A 54 8.66 -7.62 -20.28
CA SER A 54 8.62 -8.05 -21.69
C SER A 54 7.46 -9.00 -21.98
N GLY A 55 6.61 -8.63 -22.95
CA GLY A 55 5.42 -9.39 -23.34
C GLY A 55 4.18 -9.14 -22.48
N CYS A 56 4.23 -8.24 -21.50
CA CYS A 56 3.07 -7.88 -20.68
C CYS A 56 2.13 -6.91 -21.40
N THR A 57 0.83 -7.08 -21.17
CA THR A 57 -0.20 -6.14 -21.66
C THR A 57 -0.57 -5.08 -20.63
N GLY A 58 -0.31 -5.37 -19.35
CA GLY A 58 -0.54 -4.51 -18.20
C GLY A 58 0.53 -4.73 -17.14
N VAL A 59 0.78 -3.70 -16.34
CA VAL A 59 1.75 -3.78 -15.23
C VAL A 59 1.09 -3.27 -13.95
N PHE A 60 1.27 -4.01 -12.86
CA PHE A 60 0.90 -3.58 -11.51
C PHE A 60 2.18 -3.23 -10.76
N HIS A 61 2.46 -1.93 -10.63
CA HIS A 61 3.62 -1.44 -9.90
C HIS A 61 3.29 -1.33 -8.41
N LEU A 62 3.49 -2.43 -7.68
CA LEU A 62 3.23 -2.53 -6.23
C LEU A 62 4.48 -2.22 -5.39
N ALA A 63 5.66 -2.34 -5.99
CA ALA A 63 6.93 -2.43 -5.29
C ALA A 63 7.43 -1.04 -4.84
N SER A 64 7.77 -0.92 -3.56
CA SER A 64 8.19 0.35 -2.96
C SER A 64 8.72 0.10 -1.54
N PRO A 65 9.79 0.79 -1.10
CA PRO A 65 10.28 0.66 0.27
C PRO A 65 9.20 1.04 1.29
N CYS A 66 9.03 0.18 2.29
CA CYS A 66 8.13 0.41 3.42
C CYS A 66 8.74 -0.21 4.67
N SER A 67 9.13 0.63 5.64
CA SER A 67 9.65 0.18 6.93
C SER A 67 9.02 1.01 8.06
N VAL A 68 8.85 0.37 9.21
CA VAL A 68 8.41 0.99 10.47
C VAL A 68 9.59 1.30 11.40
N ASP A 69 10.81 0.99 10.97
CA ASP A 69 12.03 1.20 11.74
C ASP A 69 12.66 2.56 11.44
N LYS A 70 13.62 2.93 12.30
CA LYS A 70 14.30 4.21 12.18
C LYS A 70 15.16 4.25 10.90
N VAL A 71 14.86 5.21 10.05
CA VAL A 71 15.56 5.50 8.79
C VAL A 71 16.89 6.19 9.08
N GLN A 72 18.01 5.71 8.51
CA GLN A 72 19.33 6.33 8.68
C GLN A 72 19.65 7.29 7.53
N ASP A 73 19.43 6.86 6.30
CA ASP A 73 19.58 7.65 5.07
C ASP A 73 18.25 7.65 4.28
N PRO A 74 17.35 8.60 4.58
CA PRO A 74 16.05 8.68 3.91
C PRO A 74 16.12 8.80 2.40
N GLN A 75 17.19 9.44 1.89
CA GLN A 75 17.37 9.61 0.46
C GLN A 75 17.57 8.25 -0.20
N LYS A 76 18.48 7.42 0.31
CA LYS A 76 18.77 6.10 -0.28
C LYS A 76 17.78 5.01 0.09
N GLU A 77 17.21 5.06 1.28
CA GLU A 77 16.33 4.00 1.79
C GLU A 77 14.89 4.17 1.32
N PHE A 78 14.43 5.40 1.05
CA PHE A 78 13.02 5.67 0.68
C PHE A 78 12.87 6.49 -0.59
N LEU A 79 13.48 7.68 -0.64
CA LEU A 79 13.16 8.66 -1.69
C LEU A 79 13.64 8.20 -3.07
N ASP A 80 14.92 7.81 -3.19
CA ASP A 80 15.51 7.37 -4.44
C ASP A 80 14.86 6.10 -4.98
N PRO A 81 14.72 5.00 -4.21
CA PRO A 81 14.12 3.77 -4.75
C PRO A 81 12.64 3.97 -5.12
N ALA A 82 11.88 4.74 -4.33
CA ALA A 82 10.48 5.00 -4.65
C ALA A 82 10.33 5.80 -5.95
N VAL A 83 11.07 6.91 -6.11
CA VAL A 83 10.93 7.79 -7.29
C VAL A 83 11.59 7.16 -8.51
N LYS A 84 12.88 6.79 -8.42
CA LYS A 84 13.63 6.24 -9.55
C LYS A 84 13.06 4.89 -9.99
N GLY A 85 12.69 4.04 -9.03
CA GLY A 85 12.04 2.77 -9.32
C GLY A 85 10.73 2.94 -10.09
N THR A 86 9.88 3.86 -9.65
CA THR A 86 8.63 4.16 -10.35
C THR A 86 8.88 4.67 -11.76
N ILE A 87 9.82 5.61 -11.95
CA ILE A 87 10.17 6.10 -13.29
C ILE A 87 10.74 4.99 -14.17
N ASN A 88 11.59 4.11 -13.64
CA ASN A 88 12.15 2.98 -14.38
C ASN A 88 11.05 2.03 -14.87
N VAL A 89 10.11 1.65 -13.99
CA VAL A 89 8.98 0.79 -14.36
C VAL A 89 8.10 1.43 -15.43
N LEU A 90 7.77 2.72 -15.30
CA LEU A 90 6.96 3.44 -16.28
C LEU A 90 7.68 3.61 -17.62
N THR A 91 9.00 3.82 -17.58
CA THR A 91 9.84 3.89 -18.78
C THR A 91 9.83 2.55 -19.52
N ALA A 92 10.13 1.45 -18.83
CA ALA A 92 10.11 0.12 -19.42
C ALA A 92 8.71 -0.25 -19.96
N ALA A 93 7.65 0.04 -19.19
CA ALA A 93 6.27 -0.19 -19.62
C ALA A 93 5.94 0.58 -20.91
N LYS A 94 6.36 1.85 -21.00
CA LYS A 94 6.15 2.68 -22.19
C LYS A 94 6.91 2.15 -23.40
N GLU A 95 8.20 1.81 -23.23
CA GLU A 95 9.07 1.31 -24.31
C GLU A 95 8.59 -0.04 -24.85
N LEU A 96 8.06 -0.91 -23.97
CA LEU A 96 7.54 -2.23 -24.31
C LEU A 96 6.07 -2.21 -24.78
N GLY A 97 5.45 -1.04 -24.87
CA GLY A 97 4.08 -0.89 -25.39
C GLY A 97 2.99 -1.45 -24.48
N VAL A 98 3.21 -1.44 -23.16
CA VAL A 98 2.19 -1.81 -22.16
C VAL A 98 0.98 -0.89 -22.28
N GLY A 99 -0.23 -1.47 -22.24
CA GLY A 99 -1.48 -0.73 -22.43
C GLY A 99 -1.86 0.15 -21.25
N ARG A 100 -1.70 -0.36 -20.02
CA ARG A 100 -2.01 0.37 -18.77
C ARG A 100 -1.08 -0.07 -17.64
N VAL A 101 -0.65 0.90 -16.83
CA VAL A 101 0.06 0.65 -15.57
C VAL A 101 -0.82 1.05 -14.39
N VAL A 102 -1.03 0.14 -13.45
CA VAL A 102 -1.67 0.45 -12.16
C VAL A 102 -0.59 0.62 -11.11
N VAL A 103 -0.51 1.79 -10.49
CA VAL A 103 0.51 2.12 -9.47
C VAL A 103 -0.11 2.08 -8.08
N THR A 104 0.53 1.36 -7.16
CA THR A 104 0.17 1.37 -5.74
C THR A 104 0.87 2.53 -5.03
N SER A 105 0.13 3.61 -4.83
CA SER A 105 0.53 4.68 -3.93
C SER A 105 0.10 4.34 -2.50
N SER A 106 -0.39 5.31 -1.74
CA SER A 106 -0.84 5.14 -0.36
C SER A 106 -1.73 6.32 0.04
N ILE A 107 -2.55 6.15 1.09
CA ILE A 107 -3.12 7.29 1.84
C ILE A 107 -2.03 8.22 2.38
N SER A 108 -0.79 7.75 2.51
CA SER A 108 0.36 8.58 2.88
C SER A 108 0.76 9.59 1.79
N ALA A 109 0.21 9.49 0.58
CA ALA A 109 0.29 10.55 -0.44
C ALA A 109 -0.89 11.55 -0.37
N ILE A 110 -1.82 11.33 0.55
CA ILE A 110 -3.02 12.15 0.82
C ILE A 110 -2.88 12.90 2.16
N MET A 111 -2.21 12.29 3.14
CA MET A 111 -1.87 12.85 4.45
C MET A 111 -0.48 12.40 4.93
N PRO A 112 0.22 13.16 5.82
CA PRO A 112 -0.25 14.31 6.58
C PRO A 112 -0.39 15.59 5.76
N SER A 113 -1.38 16.42 6.11
CA SER A 113 -1.66 17.67 5.41
C SER A 113 -2.29 18.65 6.41
N PRO A 114 -1.48 19.26 7.30
CA PRO A 114 -1.97 20.01 8.47
C PRO A 114 -2.74 21.29 8.10
N LYS A 115 -2.58 21.78 6.87
CA LYS A 115 -3.30 22.96 6.35
C LYS A 115 -4.63 22.60 5.69
N TRP A 116 -5.03 21.33 5.71
CA TRP A 116 -6.28 20.91 5.09
C TRP A 116 -7.49 21.52 5.83
N PRO A 117 -8.53 21.99 5.12
CA PRO A 117 -9.73 22.50 5.77
C PRO A 117 -10.41 21.44 6.65
N ALA A 118 -10.61 21.76 7.92
CA ALA A 118 -11.18 20.84 8.91
C ALA A 118 -12.66 20.49 8.65
N ASP A 119 -13.33 21.22 7.76
CA ASP A 119 -14.72 21.02 7.34
C ASP A 119 -14.86 20.20 6.06
N LYS A 120 -13.76 19.70 5.49
CA LYS A 120 -13.75 18.92 4.24
C LYS A 120 -13.22 17.51 4.44
N VAL A 121 -14.03 16.53 4.05
CA VAL A 121 -13.63 15.12 4.00
C VAL A 121 -12.47 14.97 3.00
N LYS A 122 -11.43 14.22 3.40
CA LYS A 122 -10.32 13.88 2.52
C LYS A 122 -10.78 12.96 1.39
N ASN A 123 -10.27 13.22 0.19
CA ASN A 123 -10.58 12.47 -1.03
C ASN A 123 -9.35 12.40 -1.95
N GLU A 124 -9.53 11.93 -3.17
CA GLU A 124 -8.47 11.77 -4.18
C GLU A 124 -7.87 13.08 -4.71
N GLU A 125 -8.45 14.24 -4.42
CA GLU A 125 -7.90 15.55 -4.81
C GLU A 125 -6.85 16.05 -3.80
N CYS A 126 -6.82 15.42 -2.62
CA CYS A 126 -6.00 15.84 -1.50
C CYS A 126 -4.56 15.32 -1.64
N TRP A 127 -3.58 16.16 -1.28
CA TRP A 127 -2.17 15.77 -1.25
C TRP A 127 -1.56 15.99 0.13
N THR A 128 -0.61 15.13 0.45
CA THR A 128 0.31 15.31 1.58
C THR A 128 1.09 16.61 1.44
N ASP A 129 1.32 17.31 2.56
CA ASP A 129 2.18 18.50 2.61
C ASP A 129 3.65 18.03 2.69
N GLU A 130 4.35 18.16 1.56
CA GLU A 130 5.76 17.74 1.43
C GLU A 130 6.68 18.51 2.36
N GLU A 131 6.44 19.81 2.53
CA GLU A 131 7.28 20.66 3.37
C GLU A 131 7.12 20.27 4.83
N TYR A 132 5.88 20.03 5.27
CA TYR A 132 5.62 19.46 6.59
C TYR A 132 6.34 18.13 6.78
N CYS A 133 6.31 17.24 5.78
CA CYS A 133 7.01 15.95 5.88
C CYS A 133 8.53 16.11 5.99
N ARG A 134 9.14 17.01 5.21
CA ARG A 134 10.59 17.31 5.28
C ARG A 134 10.98 17.88 6.64
N GLN A 135 10.22 18.83 7.15
CA GLN A 135 10.49 19.49 8.43
C GLN A 135 10.37 18.54 9.63
N ASN A 136 9.48 17.56 9.56
CA ASN A 136 9.21 16.61 10.65
C ASN A 136 9.87 15.24 10.45
N GLY A 137 10.68 15.06 9.40
CA GLY A 137 11.35 13.79 9.11
C GLY A 137 10.38 12.63 8.80
N ILE A 138 9.25 12.93 8.18
CA ILE A 138 8.19 11.97 7.84
C ILE A 138 8.43 11.43 6.43
N TRP A 139 9.40 10.52 6.31
CA TRP A 139 10.00 10.16 5.02
C TRP A 139 9.16 9.23 4.14
N TYR A 140 8.38 8.30 4.70
CA TYR A 140 7.53 7.40 3.92
C TYR A 140 6.37 8.13 3.22
N PRO A 141 5.58 8.99 3.90
CA PRO A 141 4.61 9.85 3.23
C PRO A 141 5.24 10.75 2.16
N LEU A 142 6.42 11.31 2.43
CA LEU A 142 7.15 12.09 1.42
C LEU A 142 7.53 11.25 0.19
N SER A 143 8.08 10.04 0.39
CA SER A 143 8.51 9.17 -0.72
C SER A 143 7.33 8.75 -1.59
N LYS A 144 6.21 8.34 -0.98
CA LYS A 144 4.98 7.99 -1.70
C LYS A 144 4.41 9.18 -2.47
N THR A 145 4.42 10.37 -1.85
CA THR A 145 3.96 11.61 -2.51
C THR A 145 4.80 11.95 -3.74
N LEU A 146 6.13 11.93 -3.60
CA LEU A 146 7.04 12.25 -4.70
C LEU A 146 6.98 11.22 -5.83
N ALA A 147 6.93 9.92 -5.49
CA ALA A 147 6.82 8.85 -6.48
C ALA A 147 5.50 8.94 -7.27
N GLU A 148 4.39 9.23 -6.59
CA GLU A 148 3.10 9.38 -7.26
C GLU A 148 3.06 10.61 -8.17
N LYS A 149 3.61 11.76 -7.73
CA LYS A 149 3.72 12.95 -8.59
C LYS A 149 4.59 12.71 -9.81
N ALA A 150 5.74 12.05 -9.63
CA ALA A 150 6.64 11.68 -10.71
C ALA A 150 5.94 10.73 -11.72
N ALA A 151 5.13 9.79 -11.23
CA ALA A 151 4.31 8.92 -12.09
C ALA A 151 3.31 9.72 -12.93
N TRP A 152 2.62 10.69 -12.33
CA TRP A 152 1.66 11.55 -13.04
C TRP A 152 2.34 12.44 -14.09
N GLU A 153 3.49 13.03 -13.75
CA GLU A 153 4.28 13.84 -14.68
C GLU A 153 4.73 12.99 -15.87
N PHE A 154 5.31 11.81 -15.62
CA PHE A 154 5.72 10.89 -16.67
C PHE A 154 4.54 10.47 -17.56
N ALA A 155 3.41 10.08 -16.96
CA ALA A 155 2.21 9.65 -17.68
C ALA A 155 1.71 10.74 -18.64
N LYS A 156 1.68 11.99 -18.16
CA LYS A 156 1.30 13.16 -18.95
C LYS A 156 2.27 13.43 -20.08
N GLU A 157 3.58 13.37 -19.82
CA GLU A 157 4.60 13.68 -20.83
C GLU A 157 4.73 12.61 -21.90
N LYS A 158 4.63 11.33 -21.52
CA LYS A 158 4.85 10.19 -22.42
C LYS A 158 3.57 9.61 -22.99
N GLY A 159 2.40 10.08 -22.54
CA GLY A 159 1.10 9.54 -22.93
C GLY A 159 1.00 8.04 -22.62
N LEU A 160 1.29 7.68 -21.36
CA LEU A 160 1.10 6.33 -20.83
C LEU A 160 -0.18 6.33 -19.98
N ASP A 161 -1.04 5.33 -20.15
CA ASP A 161 -2.24 5.18 -19.32
C ASP A 161 -1.83 4.67 -17.94
N VAL A 162 -1.92 5.55 -16.94
CA VAL A 162 -1.58 5.27 -15.55
C VAL A 162 -2.80 5.50 -14.68
N VAL A 163 -3.11 4.51 -13.84
CA VAL A 163 -4.15 4.60 -12.81
C VAL A 163 -3.52 4.34 -11.44
N VAL A 164 -3.91 5.12 -10.44
CA VAL A 164 -3.32 5.02 -9.09
C VAL A 164 -4.36 4.49 -8.10
N VAL A 165 -3.95 3.57 -7.24
CA VAL A 165 -4.71 3.14 -6.06
C VAL A 165 -3.98 3.64 -4.81
N ASN A 166 -4.72 4.29 -3.90
CA ASN A 166 -4.24 4.84 -2.64
C ASN A 166 -4.83 4.04 -1.46
N PRO A 167 -4.25 2.87 -1.12
CA PRO A 167 -4.73 2.05 -0.02
C PRO A 167 -4.50 2.70 1.34
N GLY A 168 -5.45 2.45 2.26
CA GLY A 168 -5.34 2.74 3.70
C GLY A 168 -4.32 1.84 4.40
N THR A 169 -4.48 1.68 5.72
CA THR A 169 -3.68 0.69 6.47
C THR A 169 -4.12 -0.71 6.07
N VAL A 170 -3.28 -1.40 5.29
CA VAL A 170 -3.59 -2.72 4.74
C VAL A 170 -3.45 -3.79 5.81
N MET A 171 -4.55 -4.47 6.11
CA MET A 171 -4.65 -5.45 7.17
C MET A 171 -5.29 -6.76 6.66
N GLY A 172 -5.22 -7.79 7.48
CA GLY A 172 -5.73 -9.13 7.22
C GLY A 172 -4.63 -10.20 7.14
N PRO A 173 -4.99 -11.40 6.66
CA PRO A 173 -4.08 -12.54 6.54
C PRO A 173 -2.82 -12.23 5.73
N VAL A 174 -1.66 -12.59 6.29
CA VAL A 174 -0.35 -12.45 5.65
C VAL A 174 0.07 -13.82 5.14
N PHE A 175 0.32 -13.92 3.83
CA PHE A 175 0.83 -15.13 3.17
C PHE A 175 2.35 -15.16 3.08
N CYS A 176 2.99 -14.00 3.28
CA CYS A 176 4.44 -13.87 3.27
C CYS A 176 5.04 -14.39 4.59
N PRO A 177 6.31 -14.87 4.58
CA PRO A 177 6.99 -15.32 5.79
C PRO A 177 7.20 -14.23 6.85
N THR A 178 7.13 -12.97 6.44
CA THR A 178 7.36 -11.80 7.27
C THR A 178 6.11 -10.91 7.30
N LEU A 179 5.87 -10.29 8.45
CA LEU A 179 4.80 -9.30 8.58
C LEU A 179 5.15 -8.04 7.81
N ASN A 180 4.17 -7.49 7.10
CA ASN A 180 4.29 -6.16 6.51
C ASN A 180 4.23 -5.06 7.59
N ALA A 181 4.62 -3.84 7.22
CA ALA A 181 4.63 -2.68 8.10
C ALA A 181 3.29 -2.43 8.83
N SER A 182 2.16 -2.61 8.14
CA SER A 182 0.82 -2.36 8.71
C SER A 182 0.43 -3.41 9.75
N MET A 183 0.81 -4.68 9.54
CA MET A 183 0.60 -5.75 10.51
C MET A 183 1.58 -5.65 11.68
N ILE A 184 2.80 -5.14 11.48
CA ILE A 184 3.72 -4.82 12.58
C ILE A 184 3.15 -3.67 13.43
N MET A 185 2.59 -2.62 12.81
CA MET A 185 1.89 -1.54 13.51
C MET A 185 0.77 -2.10 14.39
N PHE A 186 -0.03 -3.02 13.84
CA PHE A 186 -1.12 -3.65 14.59
C PHE A 186 -0.61 -4.57 15.71
N LEU A 187 0.43 -5.37 15.46
CA LEU A 187 1.08 -6.20 16.48
C LEU A 187 1.60 -5.34 17.65
N ARG A 188 2.28 -4.23 17.36
CA ARG A 188 2.78 -3.30 18.38
C ARG A 188 1.63 -2.71 19.21
N LEU A 189 0.51 -2.35 18.58
CA LEU A 189 -0.69 -1.91 19.28
C LEU A 189 -1.20 -2.98 20.26
N LEU A 190 -1.33 -4.24 19.81
CA LEU A 190 -1.79 -5.36 20.65
C LEU A 190 -0.83 -5.66 21.81
N GLN A 191 0.46 -5.36 21.64
CA GLN A 191 1.50 -5.44 22.68
C GLN A 191 1.52 -4.23 23.63
N GLY A 192 0.61 -3.27 23.45
CA GLY A 192 0.48 -2.09 24.30
C GLY A 192 1.42 -0.94 23.93
N CYS A 193 2.08 -0.98 22.78
CA CYS A 193 2.91 0.13 22.30
C CYS A 193 2.03 1.34 21.98
N ALA A 194 2.45 2.51 22.44
CA ALA A 194 1.79 3.79 22.21
C ALA A 194 2.46 4.60 21.09
N ASP A 195 3.02 3.91 20.08
CA ASP A 195 3.67 4.57 18.94
C ASP A 195 2.66 5.51 18.23
N PRO A 196 3.06 6.76 17.91
CA PRO A 196 2.14 7.78 17.40
C PRO A 196 1.88 7.61 15.91
N TYR A 197 0.98 6.68 15.56
CA TYR A 197 0.56 6.43 14.19
C TYR A 197 -0.51 7.43 13.70
N GLU A 198 -0.96 8.36 14.54
CA GLU A 198 -2.05 9.29 14.22
C GLU A 198 -1.80 10.18 13.01
N ASN A 199 -0.56 10.55 12.70
CA ASN A 199 -0.30 11.51 11.62
C ASN A 199 -0.52 10.94 10.21
N PHE A 200 -0.67 9.63 10.07
CA PHE A 200 -0.75 8.95 8.77
C PHE A 200 -1.81 7.83 8.72
N PHE A 201 -2.55 7.59 9.81
CA PHE A 201 -3.70 6.69 9.79
C PHE A 201 -4.92 7.39 9.15
N MET A 202 -5.58 6.76 8.17
CA MET A 202 -6.83 7.29 7.58
C MET A 202 -7.87 6.19 7.39
N GLY A 203 -7.84 5.18 8.27
CA GLY A 203 -8.67 3.98 8.17
C GLY A 203 -7.92 2.75 7.67
N SER A 204 -8.49 1.59 7.98
CA SER A 204 -8.00 0.28 7.57
C SER A 204 -8.65 -0.19 6.28
N VAL A 205 -7.98 -1.09 5.56
CA VAL A 205 -8.53 -1.77 4.39
C VAL A 205 -8.07 -3.22 4.38
N HIS A 206 -8.94 -4.14 3.97
CA HIS A 206 -8.56 -5.54 3.86
C HIS A 206 -7.67 -5.77 2.64
N PHE A 207 -6.64 -6.63 2.74
CA PHE A 207 -5.73 -6.92 1.63
C PHE A 207 -6.45 -7.41 0.36
N LYS A 208 -7.56 -8.18 0.52
CA LYS A 208 -8.40 -8.64 -0.60
C LYS A 208 -9.04 -7.47 -1.35
N ASP A 209 -9.53 -6.48 -0.63
CA ASP A 209 -10.19 -5.31 -1.24
C ASP A 209 -9.16 -4.48 -2.01
N VAL A 210 -7.93 -4.39 -1.50
CA VAL A 210 -6.82 -3.75 -2.22
C VAL A 210 -6.51 -4.53 -3.50
N ALA A 211 -6.39 -5.86 -3.45
CA ALA A 211 -6.13 -6.68 -4.63
C ALA A 211 -7.25 -6.54 -5.69
N LEU A 212 -8.51 -6.60 -5.24
CA LEU A 212 -9.69 -6.40 -6.10
C LEU A 212 -9.73 -4.98 -6.68
N ALA A 213 -9.40 -3.95 -5.89
CA ALA A 213 -9.34 -2.57 -6.38
C ALA A 213 -8.34 -2.43 -7.54
N HIS A 214 -7.16 -3.03 -7.43
CA HIS A 214 -6.17 -3.03 -8.51
C HIS A 214 -6.71 -3.71 -9.77
N ILE A 215 -7.32 -4.88 -9.63
CA ILE A 215 -7.93 -5.62 -10.76
C ILE A 215 -9.05 -4.79 -11.41
N LEU A 216 -9.96 -4.22 -10.62
CA LEU A 216 -11.09 -3.43 -11.10
C LEU A 216 -10.64 -2.21 -11.89
N VAL A 217 -9.66 -1.45 -11.39
CA VAL A 217 -9.17 -0.26 -12.11
C VAL A 217 -8.33 -0.61 -13.34
N TYR A 218 -7.73 -1.80 -13.37
CA TYR A 218 -7.06 -2.30 -14.56
C TYR A 218 -8.06 -2.72 -15.65
N GLU A 219 -9.04 -3.55 -15.29
CA GLU A 219 -10.01 -4.11 -16.25
C GLU A 219 -11.02 -3.09 -16.75
N ASN A 220 -11.38 -2.10 -15.93
CA ASN A 220 -12.30 -1.05 -16.32
C ASN A 220 -11.60 0.06 -17.10
N LYS A 221 -11.79 0.07 -18.43
CA LYS A 221 -11.18 1.07 -19.34
C LYS A 221 -11.52 2.52 -19.00
N SER A 222 -12.64 2.79 -18.32
CA SER A 222 -13.04 4.15 -17.92
C SER A 222 -12.39 4.61 -16.61
N ALA A 223 -11.80 3.69 -15.82
CA ALA A 223 -11.05 4.05 -14.62
C ALA A 223 -9.86 4.93 -14.99
N SER A 224 -9.71 6.03 -14.28
CA SER A 224 -8.67 7.04 -14.50
C SER A 224 -8.38 7.81 -13.22
N GLY A 225 -7.20 8.43 -13.13
CA GLY A 225 -6.81 9.20 -11.95
C GLY A 225 -6.48 8.34 -10.73
N ARG A 226 -6.62 8.95 -9.55
CA ARG A 226 -6.39 8.32 -8.25
C ARG A 226 -7.66 7.65 -7.73
N HIS A 227 -7.53 6.61 -6.92
CA HIS A 227 -8.63 5.87 -6.30
C HIS A 227 -8.31 5.63 -4.82
N LEU A 228 -9.04 6.32 -3.93
CA LEU A 228 -8.93 6.07 -2.50
C LEU A 228 -9.44 4.65 -2.20
N CYS A 229 -8.64 3.84 -1.52
CA CYS A 229 -8.98 2.45 -1.19
C CYS A 229 -8.94 2.24 0.31
N VAL A 230 -10.05 2.59 0.97
CA VAL A 230 -10.24 2.45 2.41
C VAL A 230 -11.70 2.13 2.68
N GLU A 231 -11.98 1.28 3.67
CA GLU A 231 -13.36 0.91 4.03
C GLU A 231 -14.14 2.12 4.55
N ALA A 232 -13.55 2.86 5.49
CA ALA A 232 -14.04 4.14 5.95
C ALA A 232 -12.87 5.03 6.39
N ILE A 233 -13.03 6.35 6.30
CA ILE A 233 -12.11 7.27 6.97
C ILE A 233 -12.47 7.28 8.45
N THR A 234 -11.56 6.76 9.27
CA THR A 234 -11.67 6.73 10.73
C THR A 234 -10.41 7.25 11.38
N HIS A 235 -10.52 7.65 12.65
CA HIS A 235 -9.36 8.02 13.45
C HIS A 235 -8.66 6.79 14.00
N TYR A 236 -7.38 6.92 14.30
CA TYR A 236 -6.61 5.88 14.99
C TYR A 236 -7.25 5.53 16.34
N GLY A 237 -7.74 6.54 17.10
CA GLY A 237 -8.48 6.32 18.33
C GLY A 237 -9.76 5.49 18.17
N ASP A 238 -10.49 5.61 17.05
CA ASP A 238 -11.67 4.78 16.79
C ASP A 238 -11.29 3.33 16.52
N PHE A 239 -10.22 3.14 15.74
CA PHE A 239 -9.68 1.82 15.45
C PHE A 239 -9.25 1.12 16.74
N VAL A 240 -8.46 1.79 17.59
CA VAL A 240 -8.04 1.25 18.90
C VAL A 240 -9.23 0.94 19.79
N ALA A 241 -10.24 1.81 19.83
CA ALA A 241 -11.46 1.56 20.59
C ALA A 241 -12.22 0.32 20.09
N LYS A 242 -12.30 0.11 18.76
CA LYS A 242 -12.93 -1.09 18.19
C LYS A 242 -12.11 -2.36 18.47
N VAL A 243 -10.78 -2.28 18.46
CA VAL A 243 -9.92 -3.40 18.87
C VAL A 243 -10.15 -3.73 20.36
N ALA A 244 -10.23 -2.72 21.23
CA ALA A 244 -10.51 -2.92 22.66
C ALA A 244 -11.88 -3.55 22.93
N GLU A 245 -12.88 -3.21 22.12
CA GLU A 245 -14.23 -3.81 22.17
C GLU A 245 -14.21 -5.28 21.79
N LEU A 246 -13.51 -5.63 20.71
CA LEU A 246 -13.46 -6.99 20.16
C LEU A 246 -12.54 -7.93 20.96
N TYR A 247 -11.46 -7.39 21.53
CA TYR A 247 -10.41 -8.14 22.21
C TYR A 247 -10.00 -7.47 23.52
N PRO A 248 -10.87 -7.50 24.56
CA PRO A 248 -10.61 -6.85 25.85
C PRO A 248 -9.46 -7.48 26.63
N GLU A 249 -8.94 -8.64 26.21
CA GLU A 249 -7.79 -9.30 26.81
C GLU A 249 -6.46 -8.58 26.54
N PHE A 250 -6.36 -7.78 25.47
CA PHE A 250 -5.13 -7.05 25.15
C PHE A 250 -5.05 -5.75 25.94
N ASN A 251 -3.86 -5.47 26.48
CA ASN A 251 -3.58 -4.22 27.19
C ASN A 251 -3.26 -3.09 26.21
N LEU A 252 -4.30 -2.52 25.59
CA LEU A 252 -4.15 -1.45 24.60
C LEU A 252 -3.86 -0.09 25.25
N PRO A 253 -3.07 0.78 24.60
CA PRO A 253 -2.88 2.15 25.07
C PRO A 253 -4.20 2.92 25.11
N ARG A 254 -4.37 3.75 26.14
CA ARG A 254 -5.51 4.68 26.22
C ARG A 254 -5.22 5.90 25.36
N LEU A 255 -5.92 6.02 24.25
CA LEU A 255 -5.83 7.18 23.35
C LEU A 255 -7.03 8.11 23.56
N PRO A 256 -6.86 9.43 23.38
CA PRO A 256 -8.01 10.32 23.23
C PRO A 256 -8.82 9.88 22.00
N ARG A 257 -10.15 10.03 22.01
CA ARG A 257 -10.97 9.72 20.82
C ARG A 257 -10.66 10.61 19.62
N ASP A 258 -10.11 11.79 19.87
CA ASP A 258 -9.70 12.75 18.84
C ASP A 258 -8.17 12.76 18.73
N THR A 259 -7.61 11.69 18.17
CA THR A 259 -6.17 11.58 17.90
C THR A 259 -5.71 12.45 16.73
N GLN A 260 -6.65 12.87 15.88
CA GLN A 260 -6.37 13.47 14.57
C GLN A 260 -7.29 14.67 14.32
N PRO A 261 -7.08 15.77 15.06
CA PRO A 261 -7.92 16.96 14.94
C PRO A 261 -7.89 17.48 13.49
N GLY A 262 -9.07 17.71 12.93
CA GLY A 262 -9.25 18.18 11.56
C GLY A 262 -9.38 17.10 10.48
N LEU A 263 -9.16 15.82 10.80
CA LEU A 263 -9.56 14.72 9.91
C LEU A 263 -11.05 14.41 10.10
N LEU A 264 -11.88 14.63 9.08
CA LEU A 264 -13.29 14.24 9.17
C LEU A 264 -13.47 12.74 8.93
N ARG A 265 -14.19 12.08 9.84
CA ARG A 265 -14.66 10.70 9.67
C ARG A 265 -15.66 10.64 8.51
N ALA A 266 -15.56 9.62 7.67
CA ALA A 266 -16.46 9.46 6.54
C ALA A 266 -16.68 7.99 6.20
N GLN A 267 -17.94 7.61 6.12
CA GLN A 267 -18.37 6.33 5.54
C GLN A 267 -18.38 6.44 4.02
N ASN A 268 -18.11 5.34 3.31
CA ASN A 268 -18.12 5.29 1.84
C ASN A 268 -17.20 6.34 1.17
N ALA A 269 -16.06 6.65 1.81
CA ALA A 269 -15.12 7.65 1.30
C ALA A 269 -14.46 7.22 -0.02
N ALA A 270 -14.26 5.92 -0.21
CA ALA A 270 -13.72 5.30 -1.43
C ALA A 270 -14.75 5.25 -2.59
N LYS A 271 -15.46 6.37 -2.82
CA LYS A 271 -16.62 6.42 -3.71
C LYS A 271 -16.33 5.90 -5.11
N LYS A 272 -15.17 6.23 -5.69
CA LYS A 272 -14.81 5.78 -7.05
C LYS A 272 -14.72 4.26 -7.16
N LEU A 273 -14.22 3.56 -6.14
CA LEU A 273 -14.15 2.10 -6.15
C LEU A 273 -15.51 1.47 -5.87
N ILE A 274 -16.31 2.07 -4.99
CA ILE A 274 -17.69 1.64 -4.71
C ILE A 274 -18.54 1.76 -5.99
N ASP A 275 -18.41 2.86 -6.72
CA ASP A 275 -19.10 3.09 -8.00
C ASP A 275 -18.64 2.09 -9.10
N LEU A 276 -17.46 1.48 -8.94
CA LEU A 276 -16.96 0.38 -9.78
C LEU A 276 -17.45 -1.02 -9.31
N GLY A 277 -18.25 -1.07 -8.24
CA GLY A 277 -18.82 -2.30 -7.69
C GLY A 277 -17.97 -2.96 -6.60
N LEU A 278 -16.95 -2.30 -6.07
CA LEU A 278 -16.18 -2.84 -4.95
C LEU A 278 -16.98 -2.73 -3.65
N GLU A 279 -17.20 -3.87 -3.00
CA GLU A 279 -17.75 -3.95 -1.65
C GLU A 279 -16.60 -4.17 -0.66
N PHE A 280 -16.46 -3.26 0.32
CA PHE A 280 -15.38 -3.33 1.30
C PHE A 280 -15.74 -4.27 2.45
N ILE A 281 -14.75 -5.06 2.88
CA ILE A 281 -14.84 -5.89 4.08
C ILE A 281 -14.87 -4.97 5.31
N PRO A 282 -15.86 -5.08 6.21
CA PRO A 282 -16.00 -4.17 7.35
C PRO A 282 -14.81 -4.21 8.31
N MET A 283 -14.52 -3.08 8.97
CA MET A 283 -13.42 -2.95 9.94
C MET A 283 -13.38 -4.07 10.99
N GLU A 284 -14.54 -4.51 11.50
CA GLU A 284 -14.61 -5.60 12.46
C GLU A 284 -14.02 -6.91 11.91
N GLN A 285 -14.32 -7.25 10.66
CA GLN A 285 -13.78 -8.45 10.03
C GLN A 285 -12.30 -8.27 9.71
N ILE A 286 -11.88 -7.07 9.26
CA ILE A 286 -10.47 -6.75 9.04
C ILE A 286 -9.65 -7.00 10.32
N ILE A 287 -10.13 -6.52 11.47
CA ILE A 287 -9.46 -6.71 12.76
C ILE A 287 -9.44 -8.20 13.11
N LYS A 288 -10.57 -8.91 12.99
CA LYS A 288 -10.65 -10.33 13.34
C LYS A 288 -9.69 -11.19 12.53
N ASP A 289 -9.67 -11.03 11.22
CA ASP A 289 -8.80 -11.81 10.35
C ASP A 289 -7.31 -11.49 10.61
N SER A 290 -7.02 -10.24 10.98
CA SER A 290 -5.66 -9.81 11.36
C SER A 290 -5.21 -10.44 12.68
N VAL A 291 -6.06 -10.45 13.71
CA VAL A 291 -5.75 -11.08 15.00
C VAL A 291 -5.60 -12.59 14.83
N GLU A 292 -6.49 -13.23 14.09
CA GLU A 292 -6.38 -14.66 13.79
C GLU A 292 -5.08 -14.97 13.06
N CYS A 293 -4.72 -14.18 12.04
CA CYS A 293 -3.44 -14.31 11.37
C CYS A 293 -2.25 -14.20 12.33
N LEU A 294 -2.24 -13.22 13.24
CA LEU A 294 -1.16 -13.05 14.21
C LEU A 294 -1.10 -14.22 15.21
N LYS A 295 -2.25 -14.73 15.66
CA LYS A 295 -2.34 -15.91 16.54
C LYS A 295 -1.84 -17.18 15.85
N SER A 296 -2.31 -17.47 14.64
CA SER A 296 -1.93 -18.66 13.87
C SER A 296 -0.45 -18.71 13.53
N ASN A 297 0.20 -17.54 13.39
CA ASN A 297 1.64 -17.43 13.16
C ASN A 297 2.47 -17.30 14.45
N GLY A 298 1.84 -17.36 15.63
CA GLY A 298 2.52 -17.35 16.93
C GLY A 298 3.10 -15.99 17.34
N PHE A 299 2.65 -14.88 16.76
CA PHE A 299 3.09 -13.53 17.14
C PHE A 299 2.43 -13.03 18.42
N ILE A 300 1.23 -13.52 18.72
CA ILE A 300 0.45 -13.22 19.92
C ILE A 300 -0.26 -14.49 20.41
N SER A 301 -0.56 -14.54 21.71
CA SER A 301 -1.33 -15.61 22.36
C SER A 301 -2.79 -15.23 22.53
#